data_AF-A0A7J4Q427-F1
#
_entry.id   AF-A0A7J4Q427-F1
#
_cell.length_a   1.000
_cell.length_b   1.000
_cell.length_c   1.000
_cell.angle_alpha   90.00
_cell.angle_beta   90.00
_cell.angle_gamma   90.00
#
_symmetry.space_group_name_H-M   'P 1'
#
loop_
_entity.id
_entity.type
_entity.pdbx_description
1 polymer ?
#
loop_
_entity_poly.entity_id
_entity_poly.type
_entity_poly.pdbx_seq_one_letter_code
_entity_poly.pdbx_strand_id
1 'polypeptide(L)'
;SELSQWMGDFGLLGERPGKEAHASSISVQLFELLLTRDAPLSLDEAAELIDGPKARLGRILERFRASGVVERVARIDRLGVALWAAMIAQHQRRGEDWMLKKGGFQRLLNTKQQSALLKQLKKGKLTVEDVDDALKQVDATEQMLLLNLLGGRLPMGHRMSGERPQDVAQQVIDRLDRVLRRMRRVGELLEQIDA
;
A
#
# COMPACT_ATOMS: atom_id res chain seq x y z
N SER A 1 -4.51 -25.03 15.13
CA SER A 1 -3.92 -24.07 16.06
C SER A 1 -5.00 -23.11 16.50
N GLU A 2 -4.85 -22.46 17.66
CA GLU A 2 -5.80 -21.45 18.15
C GLU A 2 -6.01 -20.34 17.12
N LEU A 3 -4.93 -19.89 16.47
CA LEU A 3 -5.01 -18.88 15.42
C LEU A 3 -5.89 -19.32 14.24
N SER A 4 -5.71 -20.54 13.73
CA SER A 4 -6.49 -21.03 12.59
C SER A 4 -7.98 -21.16 12.94
N GLN A 5 -8.30 -21.58 14.17
CA GLN A 5 -9.67 -21.62 14.66
C GLN A 5 -10.27 -20.22 14.73
N TRP A 6 -9.56 -19.26 15.36
CA TRP A 6 -9.97 -17.87 15.41
C TRP A 6 -10.20 -17.27 14.00
N MET A 7 -9.29 -17.52 13.06
CA MET A 7 -9.45 -17.09 11.67
C MET A 7 -10.69 -17.70 11.01
N GLY A 8 -11.02 -18.95 11.34
CA GLY A 8 -12.24 -19.62 10.90
C GLY A 8 -13.50 -18.94 11.45
N ASP A 9 -13.53 -18.66 12.75
CA ASP A 9 -14.66 -18.02 13.44
C ASP A 9 -14.96 -16.62 12.90
N PHE A 10 -13.92 -15.88 12.48
CA PHE A 10 -14.03 -14.56 11.84
C PHE A 10 -14.25 -14.63 10.32
N GLY A 11 -14.40 -15.82 9.72
CA GLY A 11 -14.64 -16.00 8.30
C GLY A 11 -13.44 -15.68 7.39
N LEU A 12 -12.24 -15.49 7.96
CA LEU A 12 -11.01 -15.18 7.23
C LEU A 12 -10.52 -16.36 6.37
N LEU A 13 -10.97 -17.58 6.67
CA LEU A 13 -10.65 -18.78 5.89
C LEU A 13 -11.72 -19.10 4.82
N GLY A 14 -12.78 -18.27 4.73
CA GLY A 14 -13.94 -18.50 3.88
C GLY A 14 -15.01 -19.39 4.49
N GLU A 15 -16.16 -19.50 3.79
CA GLU A 15 -17.33 -20.24 4.29
C GLU A 15 -17.10 -21.74 4.45
N ARG A 16 -16.25 -22.34 3.61
CA ARG A 16 -15.91 -23.76 3.63
C ARG A 16 -14.38 -23.91 3.58
N PRO A 17 -13.70 -23.75 4.72
CA PRO A 17 -12.25 -23.57 4.72
C PRO A 17 -11.48 -24.84 4.34
N GLY A 18 -12.01 -26.04 4.62
CA GLY A 18 -11.36 -27.31 4.24
C GLY A 18 -9.89 -27.34 4.66
N LYS A 19 -8.97 -27.44 3.69
CA LYS A 19 -7.52 -27.44 3.95
C LYS A 19 -6.98 -26.12 4.49
N GLU A 20 -7.69 -25.00 4.31
CA GLU A 20 -7.28 -23.69 4.86
C GLU A 20 -7.39 -23.64 6.40
N ALA A 21 -8.18 -24.53 7.00
CA ALA A 21 -8.30 -24.67 8.46
C ALA A 21 -7.13 -25.41 9.12
N HIS A 22 -6.16 -25.91 8.34
CA HIS A 22 -4.93 -26.43 8.90
C HIS A 22 -4.02 -25.29 9.34
N ALA A 23 -3.34 -25.47 10.48
CA ALA A 23 -2.39 -24.48 11.00
C ALA A 23 -1.25 -24.16 10.02
N SER A 24 -0.87 -25.12 9.17
CA SER A 24 0.16 -24.95 8.15
C SER A 24 -0.38 -24.42 6.82
N SER A 25 -1.63 -23.98 6.74
CA SER A 25 -2.20 -23.48 5.48
C SER A 25 -1.56 -22.15 5.07
N ILE A 26 -1.59 -21.87 3.77
CA ILE A 26 -1.09 -20.60 3.21
C ILE A 26 -1.83 -19.41 3.83
N SER A 27 -3.13 -19.56 4.13
CA SER A 27 -3.90 -18.48 4.78
C SER A 27 -3.36 -18.15 6.17
N VAL A 28 -3.09 -19.18 6.99
CA VAL A 28 -2.56 -18.99 8.35
C VAL A 28 -1.16 -18.40 8.31
N GLN A 29 -0.26 -18.95 7.48
CA GLN A 29 1.11 -18.42 7.32
C GLN A 29 1.11 -16.95 6.84
N LEU A 30 0.22 -16.61 5.90
CA LEU A 30 0.09 -15.24 5.41
C LEU A 30 -0.44 -14.29 6.48
N PHE A 31 -1.35 -14.75 7.32
CA PHE A 31 -1.87 -13.95 8.42
C PHE A 31 -0.82 -13.76 9.52
N GLU A 32 -0.08 -14.80 9.89
CA GLU A 32 1.06 -14.71 10.81
C GLU A 32 2.10 -13.71 10.32
N LEU A 33 2.46 -13.77 9.02
CA LEU A 33 3.39 -12.82 8.42
C LEU A 33 2.92 -11.37 8.55
N LEU A 34 1.61 -11.11 8.41
CA LEU A 34 1.03 -9.78 8.58
C LEU A 34 1.04 -9.33 10.05
N LEU A 35 0.86 -10.25 11.00
CA LEU A 35 0.92 -9.95 12.44
C LEU A 35 2.33 -9.58 12.91
N THR A 36 3.36 -10.16 12.29
CA THR A 36 4.76 -9.96 12.70
C THR A 36 5.48 -8.83 11.99
N ARG A 37 4.81 -8.12 11.06
CA ARG A 37 5.45 -7.18 10.14
C ARG A 37 4.84 -5.79 10.25
N ASP A 38 5.70 -4.79 10.43
CA ASP A 38 5.28 -3.38 10.49
C ASP A 38 5.11 -2.75 9.09
N ALA A 39 5.99 -3.11 8.16
CA ALA A 39 5.93 -2.60 6.79
C ALA A 39 4.79 -3.27 6.00
N PRO A 40 4.08 -2.57 5.11
CA PRO A 40 3.05 -3.23 4.32
C PRO A 40 3.66 -4.32 3.44
N LEU A 41 2.92 -5.39 3.15
CA LEU A 41 3.38 -6.57 2.42
C LEU A 41 2.94 -6.51 0.95
N SER A 42 3.88 -6.60 0.00
CA SER A 42 3.55 -6.69 -1.43
C SER A 42 3.17 -8.12 -1.82
N LEU A 43 2.49 -8.29 -2.96
CA LEU A 43 2.19 -9.63 -3.49
C LEU A 43 3.44 -10.39 -3.93
N ASP A 44 4.46 -9.68 -4.37
CA ASP A 44 5.73 -10.28 -4.78
C ASP A 44 6.50 -10.78 -3.55
N GLU A 45 6.61 -9.96 -2.51
CA GLU A 45 7.22 -10.35 -1.22
C GLU A 45 6.46 -11.52 -0.57
N ALA A 46 5.12 -11.49 -0.59
CA ALA A 46 4.32 -12.59 -0.05
C ALA A 46 4.56 -13.92 -0.79
N ALA A 47 4.71 -13.87 -2.12
CA ALA A 47 4.97 -15.06 -2.92
C ALA A 47 6.36 -15.63 -2.67
N GLU A 48 7.36 -14.77 -2.45
CA GLU A 48 8.72 -15.18 -2.09
C GLU A 48 8.79 -15.77 -0.68
N LEU A 49 8.11 -15.16 0.30
CA LEU A 49 8.21 -15.57 1.71
C LEU A 49 7.42 -16.84 2.05
N ILE A 50 6.28 -17.07 1.39
CA ILE A 50 5.35 -18.18 1.69
C ILE A 50 5.43 -19.30 0.64
N ASP A 51 6.19 -19.09 -0.45
CA ASP A 51 6.28 -20.01 -1.58
C ASP A 51 4.89 -20.39 -2.14
N GLY A 52 4.10 -19.35 -2.45
CA GLY A 52 2.70 -19.48 -2.84
C GLY A 52 2.39 -18.87 -4.22
N PRO A 53 1.42 -19.41 -4.98
CA PRO A 53 1.00 -18.79 -6.23
C PRO A 53 0.42 -17.37 -5.99
N LYS A 54 0.97 -16.34 -6.66
CA LYS A 54 0.55 -14.93 -6.52
C LYS A 54 -0.96 -14.74 -6.63
N ALA A 55 -1.61 -15.40 -7.59
CA ALA A 55 -3.06 -15.31 -7.77
C ALA A 55 -3.86 -15.88 -6.57
N ARG A 56 -3.33 -16.88 -5.87
CA ARG A 56 -3.94 -17.42 -4.65
C ARG A 56 -3.74 -16.48 -3.48
N LEU A 57 -2.51 -16.01 -3.26
CA LEU A 57 -2.17 -15.04 -2.21
C LEU A 57 -2.98 -13.75 -2.35
N GLY A 58 -3.12 -13.23 -3.57
CA GLY A 58 -3.94 -12.05 -3.85
C GLY A 58 -5.41 -12.23 -3.46
N ARG A 59 -6.00 -13.41 -3.73
CA ARG A 59 -7.38 -13.71 -3.31
C ARG A 59 -7.52 -13.84 -1.79
N ILE A 60 -6.52 -14.39 -1.11
CA ILE A 60 -6.52 -14.49 0.36
C ILE A 60 -6.43 -13.10 0.99
N LEU A 61 -5.49 -12.27 0.53
CA LEU A 61 -5.33 -10.89 1.02
C LEU A 61 -6.57 -10.04 0.78
N GLU A 62 -7.22 -10.20 -0.37
CA GLU A 62 -8.47 -9.49 -0.66
C GLU A 62 -9.61 -9.93 0.28
N ARG A 63 -9.62 -11.20 0.70
CA ARG A 63 -10.58 -11.70 1.69
C ARG A 63 -10.32 -11.11 3.07
N PHE A 64 -9.07 -11.07 3.52
CA PHE A 64 -8.70 -10.39 4.76
C PHE A 64 -9.03 -8.89 4.70
N ARG A 65 -8.87 -8.27 3.52
CA ARG A 65 -9.25 -6.89 3.29
C ARG A 65 -10.78 -6.70 3.33
N ALA A 66 -11.53 -7.67 2.83
CA ALA A 66 -13.00 -7.62 2.83
C ALA A 66 -13.57 -7.61 4.26
N SER A 67 -12.98 -8.37 5.20
CA SER A 67 -13.39 -8.35 6.62
C SER A 67 -12.99 -7.08 7.37
N GLY A 68 -12.04 -6.31 6.83
CA GLY A 68 -11.56 -5.06 7.43
C GLY A 68 -10.41 -5.24 8.42
N VAL A 69 -9.98 -6.47 8.70
CA VAL A 69 -8.81 -6.71 9.57
C VAL A 69 -7.51 -6.31 8.89
N VAL A 70 -7.46 -6.41 7.57
CA VAL A 70 -6.34 -5.96 6.72
C VAL A 70 -6.76 -4.76 5.89
N GLU A 71 -5.85 -3.84 5.66
CA GLU A 71 -6.03 -2.73 4.74
C GLU A 71 -5.00 -2.75 3.62
N ARG A 72 -5.35 -2.10 2.51
CA ARG A 72 -4.44 -1.88 1.39
C ARG A 72 -3.94 -0.45 1.45
N VAL A 73 -2.63 -0.29 1.58
CA VAL A 73 -1.97 1.00 1.77
C VAL A 73 -0.85 1.22 0.78
N ALA A 74 -0.56 2.48 0.50
CA ALA A 74 0.58 2.86 -0.33
C ALA A 74 1.89 2.57 0.42
N ARG A 75 2.87 1.97 -0.26
CA ARG A 75 4.18 1.63 0.31
C ARG A 75 5.09 2.86 0.39
N ILE A 76 4.86 3.72 1.37
CA ILE A 76 5.67 4.94 1.58
C ILE A 76 7.15 4.59 1.82
N ASP A 77 7.43 3.43 2.41
CA ASP A 77 8.78 2.88 2.57
C ASP A 77 9.50 2.60 1.23
N ARG A 78 8.77 2.58 0.10
CA ARG A 78 9.33 2.40 -1.25
C ARG A 78 9.37 3.71 -2.06
N LEU A 79 9.09 4.85 -1.44
CA LEU A 79 8.98 6.14 -2.12
C LEU A 79 10.31 6.58 -2.75
N GLY A 80 11.43 6.44 -2.04
CA GLY A 80 12.77 6.72 -2.56
C GLY A 80 13.10 5.95 -3.84
N VAL A 81 12.92 4.63 -3.80
CA VAL A 81 13.15 3.75 -4.97
C VAL A 81 12.23 4.11 -6.14
N ALA A 82 10.95 4.37 -5.87
CA ALA A 82 9.99 4.74 -6.91
C ALA A 82 10.34 6.08 -7.57
N LEU A 83 10.73 7.07 -6.77
CA LEU A 83 11.18 8.38 -7.24
C LEU A 83 12.46 8.27 -8.04
N TRP A 84 13.45 7.54 -7.53
CA TRP A 84 14.70 7.26 -8.23
C TRP A 84 14.47 6.65 -9.61
N ALA A 85 13.66 5.59 -9.68
CA ALA A 85 13.35 4.92 -10.94
C ALA A 85 12.62 5.86 -11.93
N ALA A 86 11.67 6.67 -11.44
CA ALA A 86 10.96 7.65 -12.25
C ALA A 86 11.89 8.77 -12.74
N MET A 87 12.78 9.27 -11.88
CA MET A 87 13.75 10.31 -12.22
C MET A 87 14.71 9.85 -13.33
N ILE A 88 15.27 8.64 -13.20
CA ILE A 88 16.14 8.07 -14.23
C ILE A 88 15.38 7.92 -15.55
N ALA A 89 14.21 7.29 -15.51
CA ALA A 89 13.43 7.01 -16.71
C ALA A 89 13.01 8.29 -17.44
N GLN A 90 12.59 9.33 -16.72
CA GLN A 90 12.16 10.59 -17.33
C GLN A 90 13.36 11.43 -17.80
N HIS A 91 14.45 11.47 -17.05
CA HIS A 91 15.67 12.16 -17.47
C HIS A 91 16.21 11.56 -18.77
N GLN A 92 16.28 10.23 -18.89
CA GLN A 92 16.73 9.56 -20.11
C GLN A 92 15.80 9.82 -21.32
N ARG A 93 14.49 9.88 -21.10
CA ARG A 93 13.51 10.04 -22.18
C ARG A 93 13.28 11.48 -22.62
N ARG A 94 13.36 12.43 -21.69
CA ARG A 94 12.88 13.82 -21.90
C ARG A 94 13.91 14.90 -21.58
N GLY A 95 15.01 14.54 -20.91
CA GLY A 95 16.10 15.46 -20.59
C GLY A 95 15.81 16.40 -19.40
N GLU A 96 16.84 17.18 -19.08
CA GLU A 96 16.92 18.07 -17.91
C GLU A 96 15.87 19.20 -17.93
N ASP A 97 15.67 19.86 -19.06
CA ASP A 97 14.69 20.95 -19.19
C ASP A 97 13.26 20.50 -18.87
N TRP A 98 12.92 19.26 -19.23
CA TRP A 98 11.62 18.70 -18.93
C TRP A 98 11.47 18.42 -17.43
N MET A 99 12.51 17.87 -16.79
CA MET A 99 12.53 17.58 -15.35
C MET A 99 12.31 18.85 -14.54
N LEU A 100 13.02 19.93 -14.88
CA LEU A 100 12.88 21.24 -14.24
C LEU A 100 11.46 21.80 -14.35
N LYS A 101 10.90 21.82 -15.57
CA LYS A 101 9.61 22.46 -15.85
C LYS A 101 8.43 21.55 -15.52
N LYS A 102 8.24 20.49 -16.32
CA LYS A 102 7.05 19.62 -16.25
C LYS A 102 7.20 18.50 -15.21
N GLY A 103 8.44 18.11 -14.90
CA GLY A 103 8.75 17.06 -13.91
C GLY A 103 8.65 17.52 -12.45
N GLY A 104 8.27 18.77 -12.18
CA GLY A 104 7.98 19.27 -10.83
C GLY A 104 9.19 19.71 -10.01
N PHE A 105 10.41 19.60 -10.53
CA PHE A 105 11.64 19.95 -9.80
C PHE A 105 11.67 21.43 -9.40
N GLN A 106 11.27 22.35 -10.29
CA GLN A 106 11.22 23.78 -9.95
C GLN A 106 10.16 24.12 -8.90
N ARG A 107 9.10 23.31 -8.81
CA ARG A 107 7.96 23.58 -7.93
C ARG A 107 8.15 23.03 -6.52
N LEU A 108 8.78 21.86 -6.40
CA LEU A 108 8.82 21.09 -5.16
C LEU A 108 10.21 21.02 -4.52
N LEU A 109 11.27 21.33 -5.28
CA LEU A 109 12.65 21.24 -4.80
C LEU A 109 13.28 22.62 -4.77
N ASN A 110 14.19 22.84 -3.82
CA ASN A 110 15.03 24.03 -3.81
C ASN A 110 16.18 23.93 -4.83
N THR A 111 16.79 25.06 -5.18
CA THR A 111 17.85 25.13 -6.20
C THR A 111 19.05 24.22 -5.92
N LYS A 112 19.38 24.00 -4.63
CA LYS A 112 20.47 23.10 -4.22
C LYS A 112 20.11 21.63 -4.51
N GLN A 113 18.92 21.19 -4.13
CA GLN A 113 18.40 19.84 -4.40
C GLN A 113 18.32 19.59 -5.91
N GLN A 114 17.76 20.54 -6.67
CA GLN A 114 17.68 20.45 -8.14
C GLN A 114 19.06 20.23 -8.76
N SER A 115 20.03 21.08 -8.39
CA SER A 115 21.38 21.03 -8.93
C SER A 115 22.12 19.74 -8.54
N ALA A 116 21.93 19.25 -7.32
CA ALA A 116 22.52 17.99 -6.86
C ALA A 116 21.98 16.78 -7.65
N LEU A 117 20.66 16.66 -7.75
CA LEU A 117 20.00 15.55 -8.46
C LEU A 117 20.30 15.57 -9.96
N LEU A 118 20.20 16.73 -10.62
CA LEU A 118 20.46 16.85 -12.06
C LEU A 118 21.92 16.57 -12.41
N LYS A 119 22.88 16.99 -11.57
CA LYS A 119 24.29 16.68 -11.76
C LYS A 119 24.57 15.18 -11.69
N GLN A 120 23.92 14.45 -10.78
CA GLN A 120 24.07 12.99 -10.68
C GLN A 120 23.34 12.25 -11.80
N LEU A 121 22.14 12.71 -12.18
CA LEU A 121 21.38 12.18 -13.33
C LEU A 121 22.18 12.32 -14.63
N LYS A 122 22.79 13.48 -14.87
CA LYS A 122 23.63 13.72 -16.05
C LYS A 122 24.87 12.82 -16.09
N LYS A 123 25.40 12.46 -14.92
CA LYS A 123 26.53 11.51 -14.80
C LYS A 123 26.09 10.04 -14.85
N GLY A 124 24.78 9.76 -14.79
CA GLY A 124 24.25 8.39 -14.69
C GLY A 124 24.61 7.69 -13.37
N LYS A 125 24.89 8.44 -12.31
CA LYS A 125 25.36 7.92 -11.01
C LYS A 125 24.39 8.15 -9.86
N LEU A 126 23.17 8.59 -10.15
CA LEU A 126 22.15 8.80 -9.13
C LEU A 126 21.82 7.45 -8.46
N THR A 127 21.90 7.39 -7.14
CA THR A 127 21.50 6.26 -6.30
C THR A 127 20.18 6.52 -5.57
N VAL A 128 19.62 5.50 -4.92
CA VAL A 128 18.39 5.68 -4.13
C VAL A 128 18.67 6.53 -2.89
N GLU A 129 19.83 6.32 -2.28
CA GLU A 129 20.32 7.06 -1.12
C GLU A 129 20.47 8.55 -1.44
N ASP A 130 20.99 8.90 -2.63
CA ASP A 130 21.06 10.30 -3.08
C ASP A 130 19.67 10.96 -3.16
N VAL A 131 18.64 10.20 -3.54
CA VAL A 131 17.26 10.69 -3.63
C VAL A 131 16.66 10.86 -2.24
N ASP A 132 16.85 9.87 -1.36
CA ASP A 132 16.36 9.95 0.02
C ASP A 132 17.00 11.11 0.79
N ASP A 133 18.32 11.31 0.65
CA ASP A 133 19.02 12.43 1.27
C ASP A 133 18.58 13.79 0.71
N ALA A 134 18.38 13.88 -0.60
CA ALA A 134 17.90 15.10 -1.23
C ALA A 134 16.47 15.44 -0.78
N LEU A 135 15.62 14.44 -0.56
CA LEU A 135 14.20 14.60 -0.23
C LEU A 135 13.88 14.47 1.26
N LYS A 136 14.89 14.29 2.12
CA LYS A 136 14.71 14.11 3.57
C LYS A 136 13.90 15.21 4.26
N GLN A 137 13.96 16.44 3.72
CA GLN A 137 13.23 17.62 4.23
C GLN A 137 11.92 17.91 3.47
N VAL A 138 11.61 17.13 2.43
CA VAL A 138 10.38 17.24 1.65
C VAL A 138 9.36 16.29 2.27
N ASP A 139 8.15 16.76 2.52
CA ASP A 139 7.14 15.91 3.15
C ASP A 139 6.71 14.75 2.22
N ALA A 140 6.16 13.68 2.80
CA ALA A 140 5.75 12.50 2.03
C ALA A 140 4.66 12.82 0.97
N THR A 141 3.82 13.82 1.21
CA THR A 141 2.75 14.25 0.30
C THR A 141 3.33 14.94 -0.93
N GLU A 142 4.29 15.84 -0.74
CA GLU A 142 5.03 16.52 -1.80
C GLU A 142 5.89 15.53 -2.59
N GLN A 143 6.53 14.57 -1.92
CA GLN A 143 7.25 13.49 -2.59
C GLN A 143 6.32 12.62 -3.45
N MET A 144 5.10 12.30 -2.98
CA MET A 144 4.10 11.60 -3.79
C MET A 144 3.62 12.46 -4.98
N LEU A 145 3.45 13.76 -4.78
CA LEU A 145 3.12 14.69 -5.88
C LEU A 145 4.23 14.71 -6.92
N LEU A 146 5.50 14.78 -6.50
CA LEU A 146 6.66 14.70 -7.38
C LEU A 146 6.65 13.40 -8.17
N LEU A 147 6.42 12.27 -7.51
CA LEU A 147 6.31 10.96 -8.16
C LEU A 147 5.22 10.96 -9.24
N ASN A 148 4.05 11.53 -8.94
CA ASN A 148 2.95 11.64 -9.89
C ASN A 148 3.30 12.52 -11.10
N LEU A 149 4.00 13.65 -10.89
CA LEU A 149 4.46 14.53 -11.96
C LEU A 149 5.51 13.85 -12.86
N LEU A 150 6.33 12.98 -12.28
CA LEU A 150 7.27 12.12 -13.01
C LEU A 150 6.60 10.92 -13.68
N GLY A 151 5.28 10.75 -13.51
CA GLY A 151 4.50 9.65 -14.07
C GLY A 151 4.75 8.29 -13.39
N GLY A 152 5.38 8.30 -12.21
CA GLY A 152 5.54 7.12 -11.37
C GLY A 152 4.27 6.80 -10.59
N ARG A 153 4.21 5.60 -10.02
CA ARG A 153 3.15 5.16 -9.12
C ARG A 153 3.76 4.40 -7.96
N LEU A 154 3.26 4.65 -6.75
CA LEU A 154 3.72 3.93 -5.59
C LEU A 154 3.08 2.53 -5.58
N PRO A 155 3.84 1.46 -5.30
CA PRO A 155 3.26 0.14 -5.16
C PRO A 155 2.34 0.12 -3.93
N MET A 156 1.31 -0.71 -4.03
CA MET A 156 0.37 -0.94 -2.93
C MET A 156 0.76 -2.21 -2.20
N GLY A 157 0.68 -2.18 -0.87
CA GLY A 157 0.86 -3.34 -0.01
C GLY A 157 -0.34 -3.57 0.90
N HIS A 158 -0.30 -4.66 1.65
CA HIS A 158 -1.32 -5.04 2.63
C HIS A 158 -0.71 -5.04 4.03
N ARG A 159 -1.41 -4.50 5.01
CA ARG A 159 -0.99 -4.56 6.43
C ARG A 159 -2.20 -4.74 7.34
N MET A 160 -1.95 -5.04 8.61
CA MET A 160 -3.00 -4.96 9.62
C MET A 160 -3.60 -3.55 9.66
N SER A 161 -4.92 -3.49 9.80
CA SER A 161 -5.68 -2.22 9.84
C SER A 161 -5.32 -1.33 11.04
N GLY A 162 -4.70 -1.87 12.08
CA GLY A 162 -4.21 -1.12 13.22
C GLY A 162 -2.98 -1.80 13.84
N GLU A 163 -2.23 -1.03 14.63
CA GLU A 163 -1.02 -1.51 15.31
C GLU A 163 -1.36 -2.40 16.52
N ARG A 164 -2.45 -2.08 17.22
CA ARG A 164 -2.91 -2.87 18.37
C ARG A 164 -4.20 -3.61 18.02
N PRO A 165 -4.48 -4.75 18.70
CA PRO A 165 -5.73 -5.49 18.49
C PRO A 165 -6.99 -4.65 18.67
N GLN A 166 -6.97 -3.71 19.62
CA GLN A 166 -8.07 -2.78 19.88
C GLN A 166 -8.33 -1.84 18.68
N ASP A 167 -7.27 -1.38 18.02
CA ASP A 167 -7.37 -0.49 16.86
C ASP A 167 -7.98 -1.24 15.66
N VAL A 168 -7.55 -2.49 15.45
CA VAL A 168 -8.12 -3.39 14.42
C VAL A 168 -9.62 -3.62 14.68
N ALA A 169 -10.00 -3.93 15.93
CA ALA A 169 -11.40 -4.13 16.29
C ALA A 169 -12.24 -2.87 16.06
N GLN A 170 -11.75 -1.70 16.44
CA GLN A 170 -12.43 -0.43 16.22
C GLN A 170 -12.62 -0.15 14.72
N GLN A 171 -11.61 -0.41 13.88
CA GLN A 171 -11.75 -0.21 12.44
C GLN A 171 -12.80 -1.13 11.81
N VAL A 172 -12.90 -2.38 12.25
CA VAL A 172 -13.92 -3.32 11.79
C VAL A 172 -15.32 -2.83 12.20
N ILE A 173 -15.50 -2.39 13.45
CA ILE A 173 -16.76 -1.83 13.96
C ILE A 173 -17.15 -0.57 13.17
N ASP A 174 -16.23 0.39 13.00
CA ASP A 174 -16.47 1.64 12.28
C ASP A 174 -16.86 1.40 10.82
N ARG A 175 -16.33 0.33 10.20
CA ARG A 175 -16.68 -0.05 8.85
C ARG A 175 -18.08 -0.66 8.78
N LEU A 176 -18.43 -1.53 9.73
CA LEU A 176 -19.76 -2.10 9.84
C LEU A 176 -20.81 -1.01 10.07
N ASP A 177 -20.56 -0.11 11.02
CA ASP A 177 -21.43 1.02 11.33
C ASP A 177 -21.69 1.90 10.11
N ARG A 178 -20.64 2.18 9.32
CA ARG A 178 -20.79 2.94 8.07
C ARG A 178 -21.70 2.23 7.06
N VAL A 179 -21.63 0.91 6.95
CA VAL A 179 -22.50 0.13 6.06
C VAL A 179 -23.95 0.15 6.58
N LEU A 180 -24.16 -0.12 7.87
CA LEU A 180 -25.50 -0.13 8.47
C LEU A 180 -26.19 1.24 8.37
N ARG A 181 -25.46 2.34 8.60
CA ARG A 181 -26.00 3.71 8.43
C ARG A 181 -26.41 4.00 6.98
N ARG A 182 -25.66 3.50 6.01
CA ARG A 182 -26.03 3.63 4.59
C ARG A 182 -27.27 2.82 4.25
N MET A 183 -27.36 1.59 4.74
CA MET A 183 -28.56 0.75 4.55
C MET A 183 -29.79 1.42 5.12
N ARG A 184 -29.70 1.96 6.35
CA ARG A 184 -30.78 2.72 6.97
C ARG A 184 -31.20 3.93 6.13
N ARG A 185 -30.24 4.75 5.67
CA ARG A 185 -30.52 5.91 4.82
C ARG A 185 -31.20 5.51 3.51
N VAL A 186 -30.79 4.40 2.89
CA VAL A 186 -31.42 3.89 1.67
C VAL A 186 -32.86 3.44 1.96
N GLY A 187 -33.08 2.74 3.07
CA GLY A 187 -34.44 2.38 3.51
C GLY A 187 -35.34 3.60 3.68
N GLU A 188 -34.87 4.61 4.41
CA GLU A 188 -35.60 5.88 4.63
C GLU A 188 -35.92 6.62 3.31
N LEU A 189 -35.02 6.56 2.31
CA LEU A 189 -35.26 7.15 0.99
C LEU A 189 -36.28 6.37 0.17
N LEU A 190 -36.30 5.03 0.24
CA LEU A 190 -37.26 4.20 -0.46
C LEU A 190 -38.67 4.42 0.10
N GLU A 191 -38.81 4.47 1.43
CA GLU A 191 -40.09 4.79 2.09
C GLU A 191 -40.67 6.14 1.67
N GLN A 192 -39.81 7.14 1.37
CA GLN A 192 -40.24 8.45 0.88
C GLN A 192 -40.67 8.47 -0.59
N ILE A 193 -40.20 7.52 -1.41
CA ILE A 193 -40.58 7.41 -2.82
C ILE A 193 -41.89 6.64 -2.98
N ASP A 194 -42.13 5.67 -2.10
CA ASP A 194 -43.35 4.85 -2.11
C ASP A 194 -44.56 5.53 -1.43
N ALA A 195 -44.38 6.70 -0.81
CA ALA A 195 -45.40 7.53 -0.15
C ALA A 195 -45.89 8.69 -1.03
#